data_AF-A0A3P6QYM5-F1
#
_entry.id   AF-A0A3P6QYM5-F1
#
_cell.length_a   1.000
_cell.length_b   1.000
_cell.length_c   1.000
_cell.angle_alpha   90.00
_cell.angle_beta   90.00
_cell.angle_gamma   90.00
#
_symmetry.space_group_name_H-M   'P 1'
#
loop_
_entity.id
_entity.type
_entity.pdbx_description
1 polymer ?
#
loop_
_entity_poly.entity_id
_entity_poly.type
_entity_poly.pdbx_seq_one_letter_code
_entity_poly.pdbx_strand_id
1 'polypeptide(L)'
;MLSVTTIGMRDMVLRDSIQEGYTPVDAQSYYESKVMREFSKSTGNPMKLAFMMTAKDGGSMHRKAYLDEAERIVKAIYRVTVKHGDRHLIYANICEPHCYGDEVFKTFKVIVSEFFKAFH
;
A
#
# COMPACT_ATOMS: atom_id res chain seq x y z
N MET A 1 19.52 -0.76 -45.10
CA MET A 1 19.06 -2.15 -44.89
C MET A 1 18.62 -2.29 -43.45
N LEU A 2 17.32 -2.41 -43.20
CA LEU A 2 16.82 -2.87 -41.90
C LEU A 2 17.08 -4.38 -41.85
N SER A 3 17.95 -4.82 -40.95
CA SER A 3 18.25 -6.25 -40.73
C SER A 3 16.97 -6.98 -40.34
N VAL A 4 16.73 -8.20 -40.85
CA VAL A 4 15.56 -9.04 -40.55
C VAL A 4 15.34 -9.21 -39.04
N THR A 5 16.42 -9.16 -38.25
CA THR A 5 16.40 -9.21 -36.78
C THR A 5 15.70 -8.02 -36.11
N THR A 6 15.62 -6.85 -36.78
CA THR A 6 14.96 -5.65 -36.23
C THR A 6 13.44 -5.68 -36.35
N ILE A 7 12.89 -6.47 -37.29
CA ILE A 7 11.44 -6.59 -37.50
C ILE A 7 10.78 -7.33 -36.35
N GLY A 8 11.44 -8.35 -35.79
CA GLY A 8 10.92 -9.13 -34.65
C GLY A 8 10.82 -8.34 -33.33
N MET A 9 11.50 -7.19 -33.22
CA MET A 9 11.40 -6.32 -32.04
C MET A 9 10.17 -5.40 -32.08
N ARG A 10 9.52 -5.26 -33.25
CA ARG A 10 8.36 -4.36 -33.42
C ARG A 10 7.14 -4.79 -32.61
N ASP A 11 6.95 -6.09 -32.44
CA ASP A 11 5.82 -6.68 -31.71
C ASP A 11 6.23 -7.24 -30.33
N MET A 12 7.40 -6.84 -29.84
CA MET A 12 7.87 -7.27 -28.52
C MET A 12 7.10 -6.53 -27.42
N VAL A 13 6.36 -7.28 -26.60
CA VAL A 13 5.66 -6.74 -25.43
C VAL A 13 6.53 -6.94 -24.20
N LEU A 14 6.98 -5.84 -23.59
CA LEU A 14 7.68 -5.89 -22.31
C LEU A 14 6.67 -6.26 -21.21
N ARG A 15 6.84 -7.45 -20.63
CA ARG A 15 6.10 -7.90 -19.44
C ARG A 15 7.02 -7.84 -18.22
N ASP A 16 7.13 -6.66 -17.63
CA ASP A 16 7.82 -6.50 -16.35
C ASP A 16 6.78 -6.55 -15.21
N SER A 17 6.61 -7.74 -14.64
CA SER A 17 5.80 -7.95 -13.44
C SER A 17 6.75 -8.25 -12.28
N ILE A 18 6.77 -7.38 -11.27
CA ILE A 18 7.61 -7.58 -10.07
C ILE A 18 7.28 -8.92 -9.36
N GLN A 19 6.07 -9.44 -9.54
CA GLN A 19 5.63 -10.68 -8.89
C GLN A 19 5.84 -11.94 -9.74
N GLU A 20 5.61 -11.83 -11.05
CA GLU A 20 5.62 -12.99 -11.97
C GLU A 20 6.92 -13.08 -12.78
N GLY A 21 7.66 -11.98 -12.94
CA GLY A 21 8.89 -11.91 -13.73
C GLY A 21 10.13 -12.51 -13.05
N TYR A 22 10.07 -12.73 -11.73
CA TYR A 22 11.18 -13.24 -10.93
C TYR A 22 10.91 -14.62 -10.30
N THR A 23 9.73 -15.21 -10.56
CA THR A 23 9.37 -16.54 -10.09
C THR A 23 9.13 -17.45 -11.29
N PRO A 24 9.77 -18.63 -11.38
CA PRO A 24 9.50 -19.58 -12.45
C PRO A 24 8.02 -19.98 -12.52
N VAL A 25 7.48 -20.10 -13.73
CA VAL A 25 6.04 -20.41 -13.96
C VAL A 25 5.63 -21.81 -13.48
N ASP A 26 6.60 -22.69 -13.28
CA ASP A 26 6.47 -24.05 -12.77
C ASP A 26 6.73 -24.17 -11.26
N ALA A 27 7.10 -23.07 -10.59
CA ALA A 27 7.32 -23.08 -9.15
C ALA A 27 6.02 -23.27 -8.37
N GLN A 28 6.10 -24.01 -7.26
CA GLN A 28 4.96 -24.22 -6.36
C GLN A 28 4.39 -22.90 -5.82
N SER A 29 5.27 -21.93 -5.48
CA SER A 29 4.87 -20.61 -5.00
C SER A 29 4.07 -19.81 -6.04
N TYR A 30 4.33 -20.02 -7.33
CA TYR A 30 3.57 -19.42 -8.43
C TYR A 30 2.15 -19.98 -8.46
N TYR A 31 2.00 -21.31 -8.35
CA TYR A 31 0.70 -21.95 -8.27
C TYR A 31 -0.12 -21.46 -7.06
N GLU A 32 0.48 -21.44 -5.87
CA GLU A 32 -0.17 -20.99 -4.64
C GLU A 32 -0.64 -19.53 -4.75
N SER A 33 0.20 -18.65 -5.28
CA SER A 33 -0.14 -17.24 -5.49
C SER A 33 -1.28 -17.06 -6.49
N LYS A 34 -1.30 -17.86 -7.56
CA LYS A 34 -2.36 -17.84 -8.57
C LYS A 34 -3.70 -18.29 -7.99
N VAL A 35 -3.73 -19.41 -7.28
CA VAL A 35 -4.94 -19.94 -6.62
C VAL A 35 -5.47 -18.94 -5.59
N MET A 36 -4.59 -18.33 -4.79
CA MET A 36 -4.96 -17.30 -3.83
C MET A 36 -5.62 -16.08 -4.51
N ARG A 37 -5.10 -15.65 -5.66
CA ARG A 37 -5.65 -14.53 -6.44
C ARG A 37 -7.02 -14.86 -7.04
N GLU A 38 -7.19 -16.06 -7.56
CA GLU A 38 -8.48 -16.55 -8.08
C GLU A 38 -9.53 -16.64 -6.97
N PHE A 39 -9.17 -17.19 -5.81
CA PHE A 39 -10.06 -17.29 -4.66
C PHE A 39 -10.50 -15.92 -4.13
N SER A 40 -9.56 -14.99 -3.97
CA SER A 40 -9.82 -13.65 -3.42
C SER A 40 -10.60 -12.74 -4.35
N LYS A 41 -10.78 -13.11 -5.64
CA LYS A 41 -11.33 -12.24 -6.69
C LYS A 41 -10.63 -10.87 -6.78
N SER A 42 -9.43 -10.76 -6.21
CA SER A 42 -8.66 -9.52 -6.21
C SER A 42 -7.99 -9.36 -7.56
N THR A 43 -8.52 -8.45 -8.38
CA THR A 43 -7.95 -8.12 -9.69
C THR A 43 -6.68 -7.28 -9.58
N GLY A 44 -6.43 -6.69 -8.41
CA GLY A 44 -5.27 -5.86 -8.12
C GLY A 44 -4.32 -6.48 -7.11
N ASN A 45 -3.05 -6.07 -7.21
CA ASN A 45 -2.11 -6.25 -6.11
C ASN A 45 -2.58 -5.40 -4.93
N PRO A 46 -2.61 -5.92 -3.69
CA PRO A 46 -2.85 -5.07 -2.53
C PRO A 46 -1.73 -4.04 -2.51
N MET A 47 -2.05 -2.80 -2.84
CA MET A 47 -1.09 -1.71 -2.82
C MET A 47 -0.77 -1.44 -1.34
N LYS A 48 0.32 -2.05 -0.85
CA LYS A 48 0.73 -1.91 0.54
C LYS A 48 1.34 -0.53 0.71
N LEU A 49 0.54 0.40 1.22
CA LEU A 49 1.02 1.72 1.60
C LEU A 49 1.44 1.68 3.06
N ALA A 50 2.74 1.84 3.32
CA ALA A 50 3.30 1.85 4.67
C ALA A 50 3.89 3.23 4.98
N PHE A 51 3.58 3.75 6.16
CA PHE A 51 4.13 5.00 6.68
C PHE A 51 4.90 4.73 7.95
N MET A 52 6.11 5.27 8.04
CA MET A 52 6.91 5.28 9.26
C MET A 52 7.05 6.73 9.71
N MET A 53 6.66 7.01 10.95
CA MET A 53 6.67 8.35 11.54
C MET A 53 7.59 8.36 12.77
N THR A 54 8.38 9.42 12.89
CA THR A 54 9.30 9.64 14.02
C THR A 54 9.05 11.01 14.63
N ALA A 55 9.33 11.16 15.92
CA ALA A 55 9.11 12.43 16.60
C ALA A 55 10.18 13.42 16.15
N LYS A 56 9.78 14.66 15.86
CA LYS A 56 10.68 15.72 15.39
C LYS A 56 11.83 16.01 16.35
N ASP A 57 11.59 15.85 17.64
CA ASP A 57 12.56 16.07 18.71
C ASP A 57 13.39 14.81 19.06
N GLY A 58 13.24 13.71 18.30
CA GLY A 58 13.90 12.43 18.56
C GLY A 58 13.38 11.68 19.80
N GLY A 59 12.34 12.20 20.45
CA GLY A 59 11.73 11.58 21.63
C GLY A 59 10.66 10.54 21.30
N SER A 60 9.89 10.15 22.32
CA SER A 60 8.81 9.17 22.15
C SER A 60 7.64 9.73 21.33
N MET A 61 7.19 8.96 20.35
CA MET A 61 5.96 9.23 19.58
C MET A 61 4.68 9.06 20.40
N HIS A 62 4.74 8.42 21.58
CA HIS A 62 3.56 8.13 22.41
C HIS A 62 3.01 9.35 23.16
N ARG A 63 3.73 10.47 23.13
CA ARG A 63 3.26 11.72 23.74
C ARG A 63 2.04 12.24 22.99
N LYS A 64 1.05 12.72 23.74
CA LYS A 64 -0.27 13.14 23.23
C LYS A 64 -0.19 14.04 22.00
N ALA A 65 0.62 15.10 22.04
CA ALA A 65 0.74 16.06 20.93
C ALA A 65 1.20 15.39 19.62
N TYR A 66 2.15 14.46 19.70
CA TYR A 66 2.68 13.75 18.54
C TYR A 66 1.70 12.68 18.03
N LEU A 67 0.97 12.00 18.91
CA LEU A 67 -0.11 11.07 18.52
C LEU A 67 -1.28 11.80 17.85
N ASP A 68 -1.66 12.98 18.36
CA ASP A 68 -2.70 13.84 17.77
C ASP A 68 -2.27 14.31 16.37
N GLU A 69 -1.01 14.71 16.21
CA GLU A 69 -0.46 15.09 14.90
C GLU A 69 -0.40 13.92 13.93
N ALA A 70 0.09 12.76 14.37
CA ALA A 70 0.15 11.55 13.55
C ALA A 70 -1.24 11.11 13.07
N GLU A 71 -2.27 11.17 13.92
CA GLU A 71 -3.65 10.87 13.50
C GLU A 71 -4.11 11.82 12.38
N ARG A 72 -3.79 13.11 12.49
CA ARG A 72 -4.12 14.11 11.47
C ARG A 72 -3.43 13.79 10.14
N ILE A 73 -2.16 13.39 10.18
CA ILE A 73 -1.38 13.01 8.99
C ILE A 73 -1.98 11.76 8.33
N VAL A 74 -2.26 10.71 9.11
CA VAL A 74 -2.88 9.48 8.61
C VAL A 74 -4.22 9.80 7.95
N LYS A 75 -5.09 10.58 8.60
CA LYS A 75 -6.37 11.00 8.00
C LYS A 75 -6.21 11.78 6.70
N ALA A 76 -5.20 12.64 6.60
CA ALA A 76 -4.93 13.41 5.39
C ALA A 76 -4.50 12.50 4.24
N ILE A 77 -3.63 11.52 4.51
CA ILE A 77 -3.18 10.52 3.54
C ILE A 77 -4.35 9.74 2.95
N TYR A 78 -5.27 9.25 3.80
CA TYR A 78 -6.42 8.47 3.34
C TYR A 78 -7.39 9.28 2.46
N ARG A 79 -7.31 10.62 2.51
CA ARG A 79 -8.10 11.55 1.69
C ARG A 79 -7.35 12.05 0.44
N VAL A 80 -6.14 11.58 0.19
CA VAL A 80 -5.35 12.00 -0.98
C VAL A 80 -6.11 11.67 -2.26
N THR A 81 -6.16 12.64 -3.17
CA THR A 81 -6.75 12.52 -4.50
C THR A 81 -5.63 12.55 -5.54
N VAL A 82 -5.59 11.54 -6.41
CA VAL A 82 -4.64 11.40 -7.50
C VAL A 82 -5.38 11.61 -8.82
N LYS A 83 -4.83 12.42 -9.72
CA LYS A 83 -5.35 12.56 -11.08
C LYS A 83 -4.71 11.50 -11.98
N HIS A 84 -5.52 10.66 -12.62
CA HIS A 84 -5.09 9.67 -13.59
C HIS A 84 -5.90 9.83 -14.88
N GLY A 85 -5.28 10.39 -15.91
CA GLY A 85 -5.98 10.85 -17.12
C GLY A 85 -7.00 11.94 -16.78
N ASP A 86 -8.25 11.74 -17.21
CA ASP A 86 -9.37 12.64 -16.93
C ASP A 86 -10.12 12.31 -15.62
N ARG A 87 -9.68 11.28 -14.88
CA ARG A 87 -10.33 10.83 -13.64
C ARG A 87 -9.58 11.34 -12.41
N HIS A 88 -10.34 11.83 -11.45
CA HIS A 88 -9.86 12.05 -10.07
C HIS A 88 -10.15 10.78 -9.26
N LEU A 89 -9.09 10.14 -8.79
CA LEU A 89 -9.16 8.94 -7.97
C LEU A 89 -8.85 9.31 -6.52
N ILE A 90 -9.75 8.99 -5.60
CA ILE A 90 -9.53 9.16 -4.17
C ILE A 90 -8.94 7.85 -3.64
N TYR A 91 -7.88 7.92 -2.84
CA TYR A 91 -7.23 6.73 -2.28
C TYR A 91 -8.21 5.81 -1.55
N ALA A 92 -9.13 6.39 -0.76
CA ALA A 92 -10.21 5.66 -0.09
C ALA A 92 -11.06 4.76 -1.01
N ASN A 93 -11.19 5.11 -2.30
CA ASN A 93 -11.98 4.34 -3.27
C ASN A 93 -11.15 3.26 -3.99
N ILE A 94 -9.82 3.27 -3.82
CA ILE A 94 -8.90 2.31 -4.44
C ILE A 94 -8.42 1.28 -3.42
N CYS A 95 -8.33 1.66 -2.15
CA CYS A 95 -7.76 0.80 -1.11
C CYS A 95 -8.66 -0.35 -0.68
N GLU A 96 -9.91 -0.45 -1.14
CA GLU A 96 -10.81 -1.54 -0.77
C GLU A 96 -10.22 -2.90 -1.21
N PRO A 97 -10.28 -3.93 -0.34
CA PRO A 97 -10.95 -4.00 0.95
C PRO A 97 -10.09 -3.55 2.16
N HIS A 98 -8.87 -3.06 1.97
CA HIS A 98 -7.86 -2.86 3.03
C HIS A 98 -7.72 -1.42 3.55
N CYS A 99 -8.80 -0.62 3.54
CA CYS A 99 -8.76 0.79 3.93
C CYS A 99 -8.69 1.06 5.46
N TYR A 100 -8.59 0.05 6.32
CA TYR A 100 -8.77 0.17 7.78
C TYR A 100 -7.61 0.81 8.56
N GLY A 101 -6.58 1.35 7.91
CA GLY A 101 -5.37 1.78 8.62
C GLY A 101 -5.57 3.01 9.51
N ASP A 102 -6.51 3.90 9.18
CA ASP A 102 -6.86 5.03 10.05
C ASP A 102 -7.62 4.58 11.30
N GLU A 103 -8.51 3.61 11.17
CA GLU A 103 -9.25 3.00 12.28
C GLU A 103 -8.33 2.22 13.24
N VAL A 104 -7.38 1.47 12.69
CA VAL A 104 -6.35 0.76 13.48
C VAL A 104 -5.51 1.77 14.26
N PHE A 105 -5.05 2.85 13.61
CA PHE A 105 -4.27 3.89 14.28
C PHE A 105 -5.08 4.59 15.37
N LYS A 106 -6.35 4.90 15.11
CA LYS A 106 -7.25 5.51 16.08
C LYS A 106 -7.43 4.62 17.32
N THR A 107 -7.63 3.32 17.11
CA THR A 107 -7.74 2.34 18.21
C THR A 107 -6.46 2.29 19.04
N PHE A 108 -5.29 2.21 18.39
CA PHE A 108 -4.00 2.24 19.06
C PHE A 108 -3.83 3.51 19.92
N LYS A 109 -4.17 4.67 19.37
CA LYS A 109 -4.10 5.96 20.09
C LYS A 109 -4.96 5.96 21.36
N VAL A 110 -6.17 5.41 21.31
CA VAL A 110 -7.06 5.31 22.48
C VAL A 110 -6.40 4.46 23.56
N ILE A 111 -5.91 3.27 23.20
CA ILE A 111 -5.26 2.35 24.15
C ILE A 111 -4.05 3.02 24.82
N VAL A 112 -3.18 3.67 24.05
CA VAL A 112 -2.02 4.38 24.61
C VAL A 112 -2.48 5.51 25.53
N SER A 113 -3.50 6.26 25.14
CA SER A 113 -4.03 7.36 25.95
C SER A 113 -4.62 6.88 27.28
N GLU A 114 -5.30 5.73 27.30
CA GLU A 114 -5.83 5.10 28.51
C GLU A 114 -4.71 4.56 29.40
N PHE A 115 -3.71 3.91 28.81
CA PHE A 115 -2.53 3.44 29.53
C PHE A 115 -1.85 4.60 30.27
N PHE A 116 -1.59 5.73 29.61
CA PHE A 116 -0.97 6.88 30.26
C PHE A 116 -1.84 7.53 31.36
N LYS A 117 -3.17 7.41 31.29
CA LYS A 117 -4.07 7.89 32.36
C LYS A 117 -4.07 6.97 33.58
N ALA A 118 -3.84 5.68 33.41
CA ALA A 118 -3.86 4.71 34.52
C ALA A 118 -2.59 4.78 35.39
N PHE A 119 -1.49 5.33 34.86
CA PHE A 119 -0.21 5.45 35.54
C PHE A 119 0.04 6.82 36.17
N HIS A 120 -0.93 7.74 36.13
CA HIS A 120 -0.80 9.12 36.59
C HIS A 120 -1.97 9.55 37.46
#